data_AF-A0A3D3RPW8-F1
#
_entry.id   AF-A0A3D3RPW8-F1
#
_cell.length_a   1.000
_cell.length_b   1.000
_cell.length_c   1.000
_cell.angle_alpha   90.00
_cell.angle_beta   90.00
_cell.angle_gamma   90.00
#
_symmetry.space_group_name_H-M   'P 1'
#
loop_
_entity.id
_entity.type
_entity.pdbx_description
1 polymer ?
#
loop_
_entity_poly.entity_id
_entity_poly.type
_entity_poly.pdbx_seq_one_letter_code
_entity_poly.pdbx_strand_id
1 'polypeptide(L)'
;GSRRFSDLLWTDGEGEFGGLDLISTYEKVYLALELMDYLGIKTEFFVPPAWIGNPYLDDVLYSLGFRAVAYRWYIKDLSTEKIIKSPAISFSNRHLFSWFSLMLVPELERLYKKHKLLRLAIHMADLRDERKILLWKEILNKFKERRRCVSYGELFGKSGPSPSFKGLQPAGRLV
;
A
#
# COMPACT_ATOMS: atom_id res chain seq x y z
N GLY A 1 -22.32 14.82 4.41
CA GLY A 1 -21.12 15.05 5.23
C GLY A 1 -20.28 16.15 4.61
N SER A 2 -19.97 17.20 5.38
CA SER A 2 -19.13 18.32 4.92
C SER A 2 -17.70 17.83 4.70
N ARG A 3 -17.18 17.94 3.47
CA ARG A 3 -15.79 17.61 3.12
C ARG A 3 -14.86 18.57 3.87
N ARG A 4 -13.92 18.07 4.67
CA ARG A 4 -12.92 18.93 5.32
C ARG A 4 -11.97 19.46 4.25
N PHE A 5 -11.62 20.74 4.34
CA PHE A 5 -10.75 21.42 3.37
C PHE A 5 -9.36 20.76 3.25
N SER A 6 -8.92 20.03 4.28
CA SER A 6 -7.73 19.19 4.23
C SER A 6 -7.80 18.13 3.14
N ASP A 7 -8.95 17.51 2.91
CA ASP A 7 -9.08 16.29 2.10
C ASP A 7 -9.03 16.61 0.60
N LEU A 8 -9.34 17.85 0.23
CA LEU A 8 -9.22 18.40 -1.13
C LEU A 8 -7.77 18.52 -1.60
N LEU A 9 -6.82 18.79 -0.69
CA LEU A 9 -5.40 18.86 -1.04
C LEU A 9 -4.81 17.46 -1.20
N TRP A 10 -5.30 16.48 -0.43
CA TRP A 10 -4.74 15.13 -0.39
C TRP A 10 -5.35 14.16 -1.39
N THR A 11 -6.58 14.37 -1.90
CA THR A 11 -7.30 13.36 -2.71
C THR A 11 -8.01 13.94 -3.94
N ASP A 12 -8.11 13.16 -5.03
CA ASP A 12 -8.93 13.49 -6.22
C ASP A 12 -10.32 12.85 -6.11
N GLY A 13 -10.91 12.90 -4.90
CA GLY A 13 -12.07 12.07 -4.54
C GLY A 13 -11.73 10.62 -4.16
N GLU A 14 -10.45 10.24 -4.21
CA GLU A 14 -9.96 8.90 -3.85
C GLU A 14 -9.95 8.63 -2.33
N GLY A 15 -10.12 9.65 -1.48
CA GLY A 15 -10.17 9.51 -0.01
C GLY A 15 -11.52 9.07 0.52
N GLU A 16 -12.15 8.11 -0.15
CA GLU A 16 -13.55 7.74 0.06
C GLU A 16 -13.89 7.40 1.51
N PHE A 17 -12.93 6.90 2.28
CA PHE A 17 -13.11 6.57 3.69
C PHE A 17 -13.13 7.77 4.62
N GLY A 18 -12.50 8.90 4.26
CA GLY A 18 -12.25 10.02 5.18
C GLY A 18 -13.50 10.70 5.75
N GLY A 19 -14.63 10.56 5.08
CA GLY A 19 -15.92 11.17 5.49
C GLY A 19 -17.01 10.17 5.85
N LEU A 20 -16.72 8.87 5.91
CA LEU A 20 -17.72 7.84 6.20
C LEU A 20 -18.01 7.73 7.70
N ASP A 21 -19.26 7.39 8.03
CA ASP A 21 -19.62 6.92 9.37
C ASP A 21 -19.27 5.43 9.54
N LEU A 22 -19.51 4.90 10.74
CA LEU A 22 -19.21 3.51 11.09
C LEU A 22 -19.92 2.51 10.16
N ILE A 23 -21.22 2.69 9.93
CA ILE A 23 -22.04 1.76 9.14
C ILE A 23 -21.54 1.76 7.69
N SER A 24 -21.39 2.93 7.08
CA SER A 24 -20.90 3.07 5.71
C SER A 24 -19.48 2.55 5.56
N THR A 25 -18.64 2.70 6.58
CA THR A 25 -17.28 2.13 6.60
C THR A 25 -17.34 0.61 6.58
N TYR A 26 -18.16 0.01 7.46
CA TYR A 26 -18.35 -1.43 7.54
C TYR A 26 -18.87 -2.00 6.21
N GLU A 27 -19.98 -1.46 5.69
CA GLU A 27 -20.61 -1.92 4.45
C GLU A 27 -19.63 -1.89 3.27
N LYS A 28 -18.83 -0.82 3.17
CA LYS A 28 -17.88 -0.66 2.08
C LYS A 28 -16.73 -1.67 2.13
N VAL A 29 -16.20 -1.95 3.31
CA VAL A 29 -15.16 -2.99 3.49
C VAL A 29 -15.76 -4.37 3.27
N TYR A 30 -16.95 -4.64 3.81
CA TYR A 30 -17.63 -5.91 3.68
C TYR A 30 -17.95 -6.23 2.21
N LEU A 31 -18.51 -5.29 1.45
CA LEU A 31 -18.79 -5.45 0.02
C LEU A 31 -17.52 -5.72 -0.79
N ALA A 32 -16.40 -5.08 -0.44
CA ALA A 32 -15.12 -5.35 -1.07
C ALA A 32 -14.65 -6.78 -0.79
N LEU A 33 -14.83 -7.29 0.44
CA LEU A 33 -14.51 -8.68 0.78
C LEU A 33 -15.40 -9.67 0.03
N GLU A 34 -16.71 -9.43 -0.09
CA GLU A 34 -17.62 -10.29 -0.88
C GLU A 34 -17.20 -10.36 -2.35
N LEU A 35 -16.86 -9.21 -2.96
CA LEU A 35 -16.36 -9.17 -4.33
C LEU A 35 -15.04 -9.94 -4.48
N MET A 36 -14.12 -9.78 -3.53
CA MET A 36 -12.85 -10.50 -3.54
C MET A 36 -13.06 -12.01 -3.40
N ASP A 37 -13.94 -12.44 -2.51
CA ASP A 37 -14.27 -13.86 -2.31
C ASP A 37 -14.93 -14.47 -3.56
N TYR A 38 -15.86 -13.74 -4.20
CA TYR A 38 -16.44 -14.14 -5.50
C TYR A 38 -15.37 -14.34 -6.59
N LEU A 39 -14.29 -13.56 -6.56
CA LEU A 39 -13.15 -13.69 -7.47
C LEU A 39 -12.11 -14.72 -7.01
N GLY A 40 -12.32 -15.40 -5.87
CA GLY A 40 -11.38 -16.35 -5.29
C GLY A 40 -10.12 -15.70 -4.70
N ILE A 41 -10.15 -14.39 -4.44
CA ILE A 41 -9.02 -13.62 -3.90
C ILE A 41 -9.21 -13.46 -2.39
N LYS A 42 -8.21 -13.88 -1.62
CA LYS A 42 -8.17 -13.66 -0.17
C LYS A 42 -7.13 -12.60 0.18
N THR A 43 -7.45 -11.74 1.15
CA THR A 43 -6.52 -10.76 1.70
C THR A 43 -6.68 -10.66 3.21
N GLU A 44 -5.57 -10.42 3.89
CA GLU A 44 -5.52 -10.11 5.33
C GLU A 44 -4.99 -8.69 5.56
N PHE A 45 -4.68 -7.95 4.48
CA PHE A 45 -4.03 -6.65 4.54
C PHE A 45 -4.86 -5.61 3.81
N PHE A 46 -5.03 -4.46 4.43
CA PHE A 46 -5.79 -3.34 3.86
C PHE A 46 -4.89 -2.13 3.63
N VAL A 47 -5.02 -1.47 2.47
CA VAL A 47 -4.43 -0.17 2.20
C VAL A 47 -5.58 0.79 1.95
N PRO A 48 -5.84 1.76 2.83
CA PRO A 48 -6.89 2.74 2.59
C PRO A 48 -6.59 3.52 1.32
N PRO A 49 -7.57 3.75 0.45
CA PRO A 49 -7.45 4.66 -0.69
C PRO A 49 -6.86 6.01 -0.28
N ALA A 50 -5.88 6.49 -1.06
CA ALA A 50 -5.04 7.66 -0.74
C ALA A 50 -4.38 7.65 0.65
N TRP A 51 -4.28 6.48 1.30
CA TRP A 51 -3.87 6.29 2.69
C TRP A 51 -4.70 7.08 3.71
N ILE A 52 -5.96 7.38 3.38
CA ILE A 52 -6.88 8.09 4.26
C ILE A 52 -7.87 7.11 4.84
N GLY A 53 -7.87 7.00 6.17
CA GLY A 53 -8.88 6.28 6.93
C GLY A 53 -9.85 7.21 7.63
N ASN A 54 -10.62 6.65 8.56
CA ASN A 54 -11.47 7.38 9.49
C ASN A 54 -11.35 6.76 10.88
N PRO A 55 -11.96 7.35 11.93
CA PRO A 55 -11.83 6.85 13.30
C PRO A 55 -12.33 5.42 13.53
N TYR A 56 -13.15 4.87 12.63
CA TYR A 56 -13.77 3.55 12.75
C TYR A 56 -13.05 2.46 11.95
N LEU A 57 -12.21 2.85 10.99
CA LEU A 57 -11.68 1.94 9.98
C LEU A 57 -10.87 0.79 10.58
N ASP A 58 -10.00 1.08 11.56
CA ASP A 58 -9.16 0.06 12.18
C ASP A 58 -10.01 -1.01 12.91
N ASP A 59 -11.03 -0.58 13.67
CA ASP A 59 -11.92 -1.49 14.40
C ASP A 59 -12.78 -2.34 13.46
N VAL A 60 -13.30 -1.72 12.39
CA VAL A 60 -14.04 -2.43 11.33
C VAL A 60 -13.16 -3.49 10.70
N LEU A 61 -11.94 -3.13 10.27
CA LEU A 61 -11.00 -4.05 9.66
C LEU A 61 -10.65 -5.20 10.61
N TYR A 62 -10.42 -4.91 11.89
CA TYR A 62 -10.15 -5.92 12.91
C TYR A 62 -11.33 -6.90 13.04
N SER A 63 -12.57 -6.38 13.14
CA SER A 63 -13.78 -7.21 13.24
C SER A 63 -14.01 -8.11 12.03
N LEU A 64 -13.55 -7.68 10.85
CA LEU A 64 -13.65 -8.41 9.59
C LEU A 64 -12.45 -9.34 9.33
N GLY A 65 -11.56 -9.50 10.32
CA GLY A 65 -10.46 -10.47 10.28
C GLY A 65 -9.20 -10.00 9.55
N PHE A 66 -9.05 -8.71 9.25
CA PHE A 66 -7.80 -8.18 8.72
C PHE A 66 -6.68 -8.28 9.77
N ARG A 67 -5.50 -8.66 9.33
CA ARG A 67 -4.29 -8.70 10.15
C ARG A 67 -3.71 -7.30 10.40
N ALA A 68 -3.66 -6.48 9.35
CA ALA A 68 -3.00 -5.19 9.41
C ALA A 68 -3.52 -4.18 8.38
N VAL A 69 -3.37 -2.90 8.71
CA VAL A 69 -3.70 -1.76 7.85
C VAL A 69 -2.44 -0.94 7.53
N ALA A 70 -2.32 -0.54 6.26
CA ALA A 70 -1.13 0.07 5.69
C ALA A 70 -1.40 1.53 5.29
N TYR A 71 -1.19 2.46 6.22
CA TYR A 71 -1.27 3.92 6.00
C TYR A 71 -0.03 4.47 5.28
N ARG A 72 0.08 5.79 5.04
CA ARG A 72 1.18 6.37 4.24
C ARG A 72 2.55 6.15 4.88
N TRP A 73 2.63 6.30 6.21
CA TRP A 73 3.89 6.37 6.95
C TRP A 73 4.22 5.10 7.72
N TYR A 74 3.25 4.21 7.89
CA TYR A 74 3.38 3.02 8.71
C TYR A 74 2.42 1.92 8.26
N ILE A 75 2.67 0.72 8.78
CA ILE A 75 1.71 -0.39 8.84
C ILE A 75 1.38 -0.60 10.31
N LYS A 76 0.10 -0.77 10.63
CA LYS A 76 -0.39 -1.07 11.98
C LYS A 76 -0.90 -2.50 12.02
N ASP A 77 -0.37 -3.29 12.93
CA ASP A 77 -0.92 -4.58 13.32
C ASP A 77 -2.21 -4.35 14.10
N LEU A 78 -3.35 -4.84 13.60
CA LEU A 78 -4.66 -4.59 14.22
C LEU A 78 -4.88 -5.43 15.47
N SER A 79 -4.15 -6.54 15.64
CA SER A 79 -4.29 -7.41 16.82
C SER A 79 -3.44 -6.94 18.00
N THR A 80 -2.26 -6.36 17.73
CA THR A 80 -1.32 -5.95 18.78
C THR A 80 -1.13 -4.45 18.86
N GLU A 81 -1.82 -3.67 18.04
CA GLU A 81 -1.67 -2.20 17.90
C GLU A 81 -0.23 -1.76 17.53
N LYS A 82 0.61 -2.70 17.08
CA LYS A 82 2.03 -2.43 16.85
C LYS A 82 2.21 -1.67 15.55
N ILE A 83 2.95 -0.57 15.61
CA ILE A 83 3.27 0.25 14.45
C ILE A 83 4.65 -0.10 13.90
N ILE A 84 4.69 -0.46 12.61
CA ILE A 84 5.91 -0.62 11.84
C ILE A 84 6.09 0.62 10.98
N LYS A 85 7.08 1.48 11.32
CA LYS A 85 7.40 2.68 10.52
C LYS A 85 7.91 2.26 9.15
N SER A 86 7.19 2.65 8.11
CA SER A 86 7.42 2.21 6.73
C SER A 86 6.84 3.21 5.73
N PRO A 87 7.52 4.34 5.46
CA PRO A 87 7.04 5.31 4.48
C PRO A 87 6.75 4.65 3.12
N ALA A 88 5.70 5.12 2.44
CA ALA A 88 5.38 4.74 1.08
C ALA A 88 5.84 5.83 0.10
N ILE A 89 6.63 5.42 -0.90
CA ILE A 89 6.99 6.25 -2.05
C ILE A 89 6.03 5.89 -3.19
N SER A 90 5.44 6.91 -3.79
CA SER A 90 4.52 6.78 -4.93
C SER A 90 4.68 7.98 -5.85
N PHE A 91 4.44 7.80 -7.14
CA PHE A 91 4.19 8.93 -8.02
C PHE A 91 2.80 9.51 -7.77
N SER A 92 2.58 10.74 -8.22
CA SER A 92 1.25 11.32 -8.33
C SER A 92 0.67 10.99 -9.70
N ASN A 93 -0.63 10.73 -9.76
CA ASN A 93 -1.35 10.49 -11.01
C ASN A 93 -2.18 11.69 -11.46
N ARG A 94 -2.19 12.79 -10.69
CA ARG A 94 -2.85 14.04 -11.09
C ARG A 94 -1.98 14.77 -12.11
N HIS A 95 -2.55 15.19 -13.25
CA HIS A 95 -1.78 15.71 -14.39
C HIS A 95 -0.68 16.73 -14.04
N LEU A 96 -0.99 17.77 -13.25
CA LEU A 96 -0.01 18.79 -12.85
C LEU A 96 1.04 18.27 -11.85
N PHE A 97 0.66 17.35 -10.98
CA PHE A 97 1.55 16.79 -9.96
C PHE A 97 2.33 15.56 -10.45
N SER A 98 1.93 14.94 -11.56
CA SER A 98 2.58 13.78 -12.15
C SER A 98 4.00 14.15 -12.60
N TRP A 99 4.15 15.28 -13.31
CA TRP A 99 5.47 15.76 -13.71
C TRP A 99 6.34 16.13 -12.50
N PHE A 100 5.78 16.85 -11.52
CA PHE A 100 6.50 17.19 -10.29
C PHE A 100 6.95 15.93 -9.52
N SER A 101 6.15 14.87 -9.55
CA SER A 101 6.49 13.61 -8.87
C SER A 101 7.71 12.91 -9.47
N LEU A 102 8.04 13.15 -10.75
CA LEU A 102 9.29 12.65 -11.36
C LEU A 102 10.54 13.23 -10.68
N MET A 103 10.47 14.48 -10.20
CA MET A 103 11.57 15.12 -9.48
C MET A 103 11.56 14.78 -7.99
N LEU A 104 10.38 14.64 -7.40
CA LEU A 104 10.23 14.41 -5.95
C LEU A 104 10.59 12.98 -5.53
N VAL A 105 10.22 11.97 -6.32
CA VAL A 105 10.43 10.56 -5.96
C VAL A 105 11.90 10.19 -5.71
N PRO A 106 12.89 10.62 -6.53
CA PRO A 106 14.31 10.41 -6.24
C PRO A 106 14.76 11.03 -4.90
N GLU A 107 14.20 12.19 -4.53
CA GLU A 107 14.54 12.85 -3.26
C GLU A 107 13.92 12.11 -2.06
N LEU A 108 12.67 11.64 -2.20
CA LEU A 108 12.03 10.79 -1.20
C LEU A 108 12.77 9.45 -1.02
N GLU A 109 13.27 8.86 -2.12
CA GLU A 109 14.13 7.67 -2.07
C GLU A 109 15.37 7.95 -1.20
N ARG A 110 16.09 9.05 -1.49
CA ARG A 110 17.30 9.42 -0.75
C ARG A 110 17.02 9.70 0.71
N LEU A 111 15.89 10.35 1.03
CA LEU A 111 15.47 10.66 2.39
C LEU A 111 15.11 9.40 3.17
N TYR A 112 14.36 8.49 2.55
CA TYR A 112 13.82 7.32 3.24
C TYR A 112 14.72 6.09 3.21
N LYS A 113 15.84 6.10 2.47
CA LYS A 113 16.78 4.97 2.38
C LYS A 113 17.24 4.37 3.71
N LYS A 114 17.28 5.18 4.79
CA LYS A 114 17.68 4.74 6.14
C LYS A 114 16.58 4.00 6.92
N HIS A 115 15.33 4.02 6.46
CA HIS A 115 14.25 3.28 7.11
C HIS A 115 14.48 1.77 6.96
N LYS A 116 14.19 1.00 8.03
CA LYS A 116 14.32 -0.47 8.01
C LYS A 116 13.36 -1.11 7.00
N LEU A 117 12.14 -0.56 6.89
CA LEU A 117 11.14 -0.95 5.91
C LEU A 117 10.75 0.28 5.08
N LEU A 118 10.66 0.09 3.77
CA LEU A 118 10.27 1.11 2.80
C LEU A 118 9.31 0.45 1.81
N ARG A 119 8.23 1.14 1.45
CA ARG A 119 7.24 0.62 0.50
C ARG A 119 7.26 1.43 -0.78
N LEU A 120 7.21 0.75 -1.91
CA LEU A 120 7.05 1.35 -3.22
C LEU A 120 5.64 1.05 -3.70
N ALA A 121 4.79 2.07 -3.78
CA ALA A 121 3.43 1.96 -4.27
C ALA A 121 3.40 2.32 -5.75
N ILE A 122 3.35 1.27 -6.59
CA ILE A 122 3.35 1.37 -8.05
C ILE A 122 1.90 1.29 -8.52
N HIS A 123 1.44 2.30 -9.25
CA HIS A 123 0.10 2.31 -9.83
C HIS A 123 0.15 1.86 -11.28
N MET A 124 -0.94 1.26 -11.78
CA MET A 124 -1.04 0.92 -13.21
C MET A 124 -0.92 2.15 -14.12
N ALA A 125 -1.37 3.32 -13.65
CA ALA A 125 -1.19 4.58 -14.36
C ALA A 125 0.28 4.98 -14.54
N ASP A 126 1.18 4.56 -13.63
CA ASP A 126 2.61 4.83 -13.77
C ASP A 126 3.21 4.09 -14.98
N LEU A 127 2.62 2.94 -15.34
CA LEU A 127 3.06 2.13 -16.46
C LEU A 127 2.61 2.68 -17.83
N ARG A 128 1.93 3.83 -17.83
CA ARG A 128 1.56 4.56 -19.06
C ARG A 128 2.53 5.71 -19.36
N ASP A 129 3.53 5.95 -18.51
CA ASP A 129 4.54 7.00 -18.68
C ASP A 129 5.94 6.38 -18.65
N GLU A 130 6.62 6.38 -19.80
CA GLU A 130 7.95 5.79 -19.95
C GLU A 130 8.97 6.36 -18.97
N ARG A 131 8.86 7.64 -18.60
CA ARG A 131 9.77 8.30 -17.66
C ARG A 131 9.62 7.71 -16.26
N LYS A 132 8.38 7.47 -15.83
CA LYS A 132 8.08 6.82 -14.55
C LYS A 132 8.56 5.36 -14.56
N ILE A 133 8.40 4.65 -15.67
CA ILE A 133 8.90 3.27 -15.83
C ILE A 133 10.43 3.23 -15.68
N LEU A 134 11.15 4.12 -16.36
CA LEU A 134 12.61 4.20 -16.27
C LEU A 134 13.06 4.49 -14.83
N LEU A 135 12.42 5.45 -14.18
CA LEU A 135 12.74 5.79 -12.80
C LEU A 135 12.41 4.66 -11.81
N TRP A 136 11.29 3.95 -12.01
CA TRP A 136 10.98 2.75 -11.22
C TRP A 136 12.05 1.67 -11.39
N LYS A 137 12.48 1.40 -12.62
CA LYS A 137 13.56 0.44 -12.90
C LYS A 137 14.85 0.84 -12.18
N GLU A 138 15.23 2.12 -12.22
CA GLU A 138 16.42 2.62 -11.55
C GLU A 138 16.35 2.41 -10.02
N ILE A 139 15.24 2.83 -9.40
CA ILE A 139 15.02 2.70 -7.94
C ILE A 139 15.02 1.22 -7.53
N LEU A 140 14.32 0.38 -8.28
CA LEU A 140 14.23 -1.06 -7.99
C LEU A 140 15.59 -1.74 -8.11
N ASN A 141 16.42 -1.39 -9.10
CA ASN A 141 17.77 -1.94 -9.24
C ASN A 141 18.64 -1.55 -8.05
N LYS A 142 18.68 -0.25 -7.68
CA LYS A 142 19.41 0.25 -6.49
C LYS A 142 19.00 -0.47 -5.21
N PHE A 143 17.70 -0.76 -5.05
CA PHE A 143 17.21 -1.43 -3.86
C PHE A 143 17.46 -2.93 -3.85
N LYS A 144 17.38 -3.62 -4.98
CA LYS A 144 17.70 -5.05 -5.06
C LYS A 144 19.15 -5.34 -4.69
N GLU A 145 20.06 -4.38 -4.89
CA GLU A 145 21.48 -4.50 -4.47
C GLU A 145 21.67 -4.41 -2.96
N ARG A 146 20.80 -3.68 -2.23
CA ARG A 146 21.04 -3.26 -0.84
C ARG A 146 19.97 -3.71 0.15
N ARG A 147 18.83 -4.19 -0.35
CA ARG A 147 17.63 -4.46 0.43
C ARG A 147 17.01 -5.78 -0.01
N ARG A 148 16.44 -6.49 0.96
CA ARG A 148 15.59 -7.66 0.69
C ARG A 148 14.17 -7.18 0.35
N CYS A 149 13.59 -7.74 -0.72
CA CYS A 149 12.16 -7.59 -0.98
C CYS A 149 11.37 -8.55 -0.08
N VAL A 150 10.28 -8.07 0.51
CA VAL A 150 9.47 -8.82 1.46
C VAL A 150 7.99 -8.66 1.12
N SER A 151 7.21 -9.72 1.27
CA SER A 151 5.75 -9.62 1.22
C SER A 151 5.18 -9.22 2.59
N TYR A 152 3.91 -8.80 2.63
CA TYR A 152 3.22 -8.60 3.90
C TYR A 152 3.15 -9.89 4.71
N GLY A 153 2.88 -11.04 4.08
CA GLY A 153 2.86 -12.35 4.75
C GLY A 153 4.21 -12.69 5.39
N GLU A 154 5.33 -12.41 4.74
CA GLU A 154 6.66 -12.61 5.33
C GLU A 154 6.96 -11.62 6.47
N LEU A 155 6.45 -10.39 6.39
CA LEU A 155 6.65 -9.37 7.42
C LEU A 155 5.93 -9.73 8.73
N PHE A 156 4.77 -10.36 8.63
CA PHE A 156 3.91 -10.74 9.76
C PHE A 156 3.98 -12.24 10.12
N GLY A 157 4.66 -13.05 9.31
CA GLY A 157 4.87 -14.47 9.56
C GLY A 157 5.81 -14.72 10.76
N LYS A 158 5.53 -15.79 11.51
CA LYS A 158 6.41 -16.28 12.59
C LYS A 158 7.68 -16.94 12.04
N SER A 159 7.60 -17.47 10.83
CA SER A 159 8.73 -18.01 10.10
C SER A 159 9.63 -16.84 9.68
N GLY A 160 10.90 -16.89 10.04
CA GLY A 160 11.89 -15.93 9.57
C GLY A 160 11.91 -15.80 8.05
N PRO A 161 12.69 -14.85 7.50
CA PRO A 161 12.69 -14.53 6.08
C PRO A 161 12.81 -15.78 5.21
N SER A 162 11.82 -16.04 4.36
CA SER A 162 11.97 -17.00 3.26
C SER A 162 13.08 -16.49 2.34
N PRO A 163 13.98 -17.37 1.85
CA PRO A 163 14.97 -16.96 0.88
C PRO A 163 14.27 -16.28 -0.29
N SER A 164 14.69 -15.05 -0.59
CA SER A 164 14.25 -14.38 -1.81
C SER A 164 14.53 -15.33 -2.97
N PHE A 165 13.49 -15.82 -3.64
CA PHE A 165 13.62 -16.66 -4.82
C PHE A 165 14.45 -15.92 -5.86
N LYS A 166 15.75 -16.21 -5.92
CA LYS A 166 16.54 -16.00 -7.12
C LYS A 166 16.09 -17.07 -8.11
N GLY A 167 15.06 -16.76 -8.89
CA GLY A 167 14.82 -17.38 -10.19
C GLY A 167 14.50 -18.88 -10.23
N LEU A 168 13.51 -19.34 -9.48
CA LEU A 168 12.79 -20.57 -9.85
C LEU A 168 11.28 -20.35 -9.71
N GLN A 169 10.60 -20.31 -10.84
CA GLN A 169 9.17 -20.65 -10.89
C GLN A 169 9.06 -22.12 -10.49
N PRO A 170 8.14 -22.50 -9.58
CA PRO A 170 7.72 -23.88 -9.53
C PRO A 170 7.08 -24.18 -10.89
N ALA A 171 7.76 -25.00 -11.69
CA ALA A 171 7.13 -25.70 -12.79
C ALA A 171 5.83 -26.32 -12.27
N GLY A 172 4.78 -26.19 -13.07
CA GLY A 172 3.40 -26.37 -12.64
C GLY A 172 3.10 -27.72 -11.98
N ARG A 173 1.92 -27.74 -11.37
CA ARG A 173 1.13 -28.97 -11.30
C ARG A 173 -0.18 -28.72 -12.03
N LEU A 174 -0.22 -29.23 -13.27
CA LEU A 174 -1.40 -29.89 -13.78
C LEU A 174 -1.77 -31.00 -12.79
N VAL A 175 -2.90 -30.87 -12.10
CA VAL A 175 -4.03 -31.81 -12.14
C VAL A 175 -5.28 -31.00 -11.82
#